data_AF-A0AAW9I738-F1
#
_entry.id   AF-A0AAW9I738-F1
#
_cell.length_a   1.000
_cell.length_b   1.000
_cell.length_c   1.000
_cell.angle_alpha   90.00
_cell.angle_beta   90.00
_cell.angle_gamma   90.00
#
_symmetry.space_group_name_H-M   'P 1'
#
loop_
_entity.id
_entity.type
_entity.pdbx_description
1 polymer ?
#
loop_
_entity_poly.entity_id
_entity_poly.type
_entity_poly.pdbx_seq_one_letter_code
_entity_poly.pdbx_strand_id
1 'polypeptide(L)'
;AHLGATYNKDSFNVVDHYTYAICGDGDMMEGVASEAASLAGHLKLGKLIMLYDSNDISLDGELNLAFSENVAKRFDAYGWQVLRVEDGNELPAIEKAIEEAKADTNRPTLIEVKTVIGYGSPNKQGKGGHGGTHGSPLGADEAKLTKDFYNWVYEEDFYVPEEVREHFGKVKERGIAAYQAWVDQFAKYKEAYPELAAQFERGESGELASGWD
;
A
#
# COMPACT_ATOMS: atom_id res chain seq x y z
N ALA A 1 -2.14 -12.14 10.74
CA ALA A 1 -1.75 -13.55 11.00
C ALA A 1 -2.51 -14.13 12.20
N HIS A 2 -2.41 -13.52 13.39
CA HIS A 2 -3.04 -14.06 14.61
C HIS A 2 -4.57 -14.23 14.53
N LEU A 3 -5.31 -13.17 14.18
CA LEU A 3 -6.78 -13.22 14.14
C LEU A 3 -7.31 -14.31 13.19
N GLY A 4 -6.73 -14.43 11.98
CA GLY A 4 -7.08 -15.52 11.06
C GLY A 4 -6.77 -16.90 11.63
N ALA A 5 -5.63 -17.09 12.30
CA ALA A 5 -5.30 -18.36 12.95
C ALA A 5 -6.27 -18.70 14.09
N THR A 6 -6.74 -17.69 14.83
CA THR A 6 -7.71 -17.86 15.92
C THR A 6 -9.11 -18.17 15.38
N TYR A 7 -9.62 -17.37 14.45
CA TYR A 7 -11.04 -17.37 14.07
C TYR A 7 -11.37 -18.08 12.76
N ASN A 8 -10.43 -18.31 11.85
CA ASN A 8 -10.75 -19.08 10.65
C ASN A 8 -10.91 -20.58 11.02
N LYS A 9 -11.91 -21.24 10.45
CA LYS A 9 -12.21 -22.67 10.69
C LYS A 9 -12.77 -23.31 9.43
N ASP A 10 -12.33 -24.52 9.11
CA ASP A 10 -12.77 -25.30 7.93
C ASP A 10 -12.87 -24.42 6.67
N SER A 11 -14.09 -24.15 6.18
CA SER A 11 -14.36 -23.33 5.00
C SER A 11 -14.71 -21.85 5.31
N PHE A 12 -14.54 -21.41 6.55
CA PHE A 12 -14.84 -20.05 7.01
C PHE A 12 -13.57 -19.21 7.15
N ASN A 13 -13.36 -18.32 6.19
CA ASN A 13 -12.28 -17.34 6.19
C ASN A 13 -12.78 -16.02 6.77
N VAL A 14 -13.09 -16.02 8.07
CA VAL A 14 -13.64 -14.84 8.78
C VAL A 14 -12.69 -13.66 8.71
N VAL A 15 -11.39 -13.89 8.90
CA VAL A 15 -10.34 -12.86 8.78
C VAL A 15 -9.38 -13.24 7.67
N ASP A 16 -9.58 -12.60 6.50
CA ASP A 16 -8.79 -12.84 5.30
C ASP A 16 -8.67 -11.57 4.45
N HIS A 17 -7.76 -10.69 4.84
CA HIS A 17 -7.45 -9.47 4.09
C HIS A 17 -5.94 -9.24 4.02
N TYR A 18 -5.53 -8.40 3.08
CA TYR A 18 -4.15 -7.93 2.94
C TYR A 18 -3.95 -6.61 3.68
N THR A 19 -2.68 -6.28 3.92
CA THR A 19 -2.22 -4.97 4.39
C THR A 19 -1.29 -4.41 3.33
N TYR A 20 -1.65 -3.24 2.80
CA TYR A 20 -0.82 -2.49 1.86
C TYR A 20 -0.26 -1.25 2.53
N ALA A 21 0.99 -0.91 2.22
CA ALA A 21 1.59 0.37 2.59
C ALA A 21 2.34 0.96 1.38
N ILE A 22 2.38 2.28 1.30
CA ILE A 22 3.25 3.03 0.40
C ILE A 22 4.27 3.73 1.28
N CYS A 23 5.54 3.69 0.87
CA CYS A 23 6.67 4.25 1.61
C CYS A 23 7.66 4.86 0.63
N GLY A 24 8.47 5.80 1.09
CA GLY A 24 9.52 6.45 0.29
C GLY A 24 10.92 6.22 0.85
N ASP A 25 11.89 6.89 0.26
CA ASP A 25 13.30 6.81 0.68
C ASP A 25 13.51 7.23 2.14
N GLY A 26 12.76 8.25 2.58
CA GLY A 26 12.74 8.71 3.97
C GLY A 26 12.42 7.58 4.95
N ASP A 27 11.36 6.82 4.70
CA ASP A 27 10.98 5.69 5.53
C ASP A 27 12.06 4.60 5.54
N MET A 28 12.71 4.36 4.39
CA MET A 28 13.76 3.35 4.26
C MET A 28 15.04 3.69 5.02
N MET A 29 15.28 4.98 5.29
CA MET A 29 16.40 5.48 6.10
C MET A 29 16.15 5.37 7.61
N GLU A 30 14.88 5.38 8.04
CA GLU A 30 14.53 5.40 9.46
C GLU A 30 14.77 4.03 10.13
N GLY A 31 15.45 4.06 11.29
CA GLY A 31 15.81 2.83 12.02
C GLY A 31 14.59 2.00 12.43
N VAL A 32 13.48 2.66 12.78
CA VAL A 32 12.22 2.00 13.15
C VAL A 32 11.64 1.15 12.02
N ALA A 33 11.82 1.57 10.76
CA ALA A 33 11.40 0.79 9.60
C ALA A 33 12.23 -0.49 9.46
N SER A 34 13.54 -0.42 9.73
CA SER A 34 14.42 -1.59 9.73
C SER A 34 14.07 -2.59 10.83
N GLU A 35 13.76 -2.12 12.04
CA GLU A 35 13.29 -2.97 13.14
C GLU A 35 11.98 -3.68 12.78
N ALA A 36 10.99 -2.93 12.29
CA ALA A 36 9.70 -3.45 11.88
C ALA A 36 9.83 -4.44 10.70
N ALA A 37 10.67 -4.13 9.70
CA ALA A 37 10.89 -4.99 8.54
C ALA A 37 11.57 -6.31 8.94
N SER A 38 12.59 -6.26 9.81
CA SER A 38 13.24 -7.44 10.36
C SER A 38 12.22 -8.33 11.10
N LEU A 39 11.37 -7.74 11.94
CA LEU A 39 10.35 -8.48 12.69
C LEU A 39 9.28 -9.08 11.75
N ALA A 40 8.80 -8.32 10.77
CA ALA A 40 7.79 -8.79 9.82
C ALA A 40 8.29 -9.96 8.97
N GLY A 41 9.56 -9.94 8.55
CA GLY A 41 10.21 -11.05 7.87
C GLY A 41 10.31 -12.29 8.77
N HIS A 42 10.76 -12.11 10.02
CA HIS A 42 10.79 -13.18 11.02
C HIS A 42 9.41 -13.82 11.27
N LEU A 43 8.36 -13.00 11.38
CA LEU A 43 6.98 -13.43 11.60
C LEU A 43 6.29 -13.96 10.33
N LYS A 44 6.96 -13.92 9.17
CA LYS A 44 6.44 -14.43 7.89
C LYS A 44 5.09 -13.82 7.53
N LEU A 45 4.99 -12.50 7.61
CA LEU A 45 3.74 -11.79 7.35
C LEU A 45 3.41 -11.70 5.84
N GLY A 46 3.13 -12.83 5.18
CA GLY A 46 2.89 -12.92 3.73
C GLY A 46 1.63 -12.24 3.18
N LYS A 47 0.90 -11.50 4.02
CA LYS A 47 -0.19 -10.61 3.59
C LYS A 47 0.17 -9.12 3.72
N LEU A 48 1.42 -8.81 4.09
CA LEU A 48 1.98 -7.47 4.06
C LEU A 48 2.69 -7.24 2.73
N ILE A 49 2.20 -6.26 1.97
CA ILE A 49 2.77 -5.85 0.68
C ILE A 49 3.08 -4.36 0.75
N MET A 50 4.36 -4.01 0.68
CA MET A 50 4.83 -2.62 0.66
C MET A 50 5.19 -2.22 -0.76
N LEU A 51 4.68 -1.07 -1.20
CA LEU A 51 5.11 -0.40 -2.42
C LEU A 51 6.08 0.71 -2.02
N TYR A 52 7.33 0.56 -2.42
CA TYR A 52 8.37 1.54 -2.17
C TYR A 52 8.49 2.46 -3.38
N ASP A 53 8.07 3.70 -3.22
CA ASP A 53 8.29 4.78 -4.18
C ASP A 53 9.77 5.16 -4.18
N SER A 54 10.52 4.52 -5.07
CA SER A 54 11.96 4.71 -5.22
C SER A 54 12.21 5.72 -6.33
N ASN A 55 12.28 7.00 -5.97
CA ASN A 55 12.35 8.11 -6.93
C ASN A 55 13.71 8.84 -6.94
N ASP A 56 14.68 8.36 -6.15
CA ASP A 56 16.04 8.87 -6.05
C ASP A 56 16.16 10.30 -5.49
N ILE A 57 15.11 10.84 -4.88
CA ILE A 57 15.07 12.21 -4.34
C ILE A 57 14.64 12.21 -2.86
N SER A 58 15.40 12.97 -2.05
CA SER A 58 15.00 13.36 -0.69
C SER A 58 14.77 14.87 -0.60
N LEU A 59 14.38 15.36 0.58
CA LEU A 59 14.17 16.79 0.80
C LEU A 59 15.43 17.62 0.50
N ASP A 60 16.61 17.12 0.88
CA ASP A 60 17.89 17.84 0.71
C ASP A 60 18.43 17.80 -0.72
N GLY A 61 17.90 16.94 -1.60
CA GLY A 61 18.42 16.78 -2.96
C GLY A 61 18.38 15.35 -3.48
N GLU A 62 19.32 15.04 -4.37
CA GLU A 62 19.57 13.69 -4.86
C GLU A 62 19.82 12.74 -3.68
N LEU A 63 19.18 11.58 -3.70
CA LEU A 63 19.22 10.61 -2.60
C LEU A 63 20.64 10.10 -2.32
N ASN A 64 21.46 9.97 -3.37
CA ASN A 64 22.84 9.49 -3.28
C ASN A 64 23.76 10.34 -2.38
N LEU A 65 23.34 11.55 -2.01
CA LEU A 65 24.08 12.43 -1.10
C LEU A 65 24.12 11.87 0.33
N ALA A 66 23.12 11.07 0.72
CA ALA A 66 22.99 10.53 2.07
C ALA A 66 22.60 9.05 2.14
N PHE A 67 22.13 8.46 1.03
CA PHE A 67 21.63 7.09 1.00
C PHE A 67 22.06 6.38 -0.29
N SER A 68 22.85 5.33 -0.13
CA SER A 68 23.50 4.59 -1.24
C SER A 68 23.59 3.08 -1.00
N GLU A 69 22.82 2.58 -0.04
CA GLU A 69 22.74 1.14 0.22
C GLU A 69 21.89 0.42 -0.83
N ASN A 70 21.94 -0.91 -0.80
CA ASN A 70 21.07 -1.74 -1.62
C ASN A 70 19.86 -2.19 -0.79
N VAL A 71 18.77 -1.43 -0.87
CA VAL A 71 17.52 -1.69 -0.13
C VAL A 71 16.99 -3.09 -0.43
N ALA A 72 16.99 -3.49 -1.70
CA ALA A 72 16.56 -4.83 -2.12
C ALA A 72 17.32 -5.95 -1.39
N LYS A 73 18.66 -5.86 -1.31
CA LYS A 73 19.47 -6.83 -0.59
C LYS A 73 19.26 -6.79 0.92
N ARG A 74 19.01 -5.61 1.51
CA ARG A 74 18.69 -5.50 2.94
C ARG A 74 17.36 -6.20 3.26
N PHE A 75 16.32 -5.99 2.45
CA PHE A 75 15.02 -6.63 2.64
C PHE A 75 15.05 -8.14 2.35
N ASP A 76 15.77 -8.58 1.31
CA ASP A 76 16.03 -10.00 1.07
C ASP A 76 16.72 -10.67 2.28
N ALA A 77 17.69 -9.99 2.90
CA ALA A 77 18.35 -10.47 4.12
C ALA A 77 17.40 -10.56 5.34
N TYR A 78 16.35 -9.73 5.40
CA TYR A 78 15.29 -9.86 6.40
C TYR A 78 14.29 -10.99 6.11
N GLY A 79 14.39 -11.66 4.96
CA GLY A 79 13.49 -12.73 4.55
C GLY A 79 12.24 -12.26 3.81
N TRP A 80 12.30 -11.09 3.17
CA TRP A 80 11.22 -10.58 2.34
C TRP A 80 11.28 -11.15 0.92
N GLN A 81 10.14 -11.20 0.24
CA GLN A 81 10.14 -11.21 -1.22
C GLN A 81 10.45 -9.78 -1.69
N VAL A 82 11.37 -9.65 -2.65
CA VAL A 82 11.69 -8.36 -3.26
C VAL A 82 11.39 -8.43 -4.73
N LEU A 83 10.48 -7.55 -5.17
CA LEU A 83 10.08 -7.38 -6.55
C LEU A 83 10.45 -5.97 -6.99
N ARG A 84 10.61 -5.78 -8.30
CA ARG A 84 10.97 -4.49 -8.86
C ARG A 84 10.13 -4.19 -10.10
N VAL A 85 9.62 -2.97 -10.16
CA VAL A 85 8.95 -2.39 -11.32
C VAL A 85 9.83 -1.23 -11.79
N GLU A 86 10.38 -1.35 -13.01
CA GLU A 86 11.35 -0.37 -13.54
C GLU A 86 10.70 0.94 -14.01
N ASP A 87 9.41 0.93 -14.30
CA ASP A 87 8.65 2.13 -14.69
C ASP A 87 7.32 2.19 -13.93
N GLY A 88 7.20 3.15 -13.02
CA GLY A 88 6.01 3.39 -12.22
C GLY A 88 4.79 3.85 -13.00
N ASN A 89 4.92 4.19 -14.29
CA ASN A 89 3.79 4.48 -15.17
C ASN A 89 3.25 3.22 -15.90
N GLU A 90 3.95 2.09 -15.83
CA GLU A 90 3.53 0.81 -16.40
C GLU A 90 2.58 0.07 -15.44
N LEU A 91 1.32 0.49 -15.40
CA LEU A 91 0.29 -0.09 -14.52
C LEU A 91 0.18 -1.63 -14.60
N PRO A 92 0.25 -2.27 -15.80
CA PRO A 92 0.23 -3.73 -15.88
C PRO A 92 1.42 -4.41 -15.16
N ALA A 93 2.59 -3.76 -15.13
CA ALA A 93 3.75 -4.28 -14.41
C ALA A 93 3.55 -4.20 -12.89
N ILE A 94 2.94 -3.12 -12.40
CA ILE A 94 2.55 -2.98 -10.98
C ILE A 94 1.51 -4.02 -10.60
N GLU A 95 0.48 -4.22 -11.43
CA GLU A 95 -0.56 -5.23 -11.20
C GLU A 95 0.05 -6.63 -11.10
N LYS A 96 0.91 -7.00 -12.06
CA LYS A 96 1.62 -8.28 -12.05
C LYS A 96 2.48 -8.46 -10.79
N ALA A 97 3.20 -7.42 -10.36
CA ALA A 97 4.01 -7.48 -9.14
C ALA A 97 3.15 -7.69 -7.88
N ILE A 98 1.98 -7.05 -7.81
CA ILE A 98 1.02 -7.27 -6.71
C ILE A 98 0.44 -8.68 -6.75
N GLU A 99 0.14 -9.22 -7.93
CA GLU A 99 -0.30 -10.61 -8.08
C GLU A 99 0.77 -11.61 -7.64
N GLU A 100 2.03 -11.38 -8.01
CA GLU A 100 3.17 -12.20 -7.59
C GLU A 100 3.39 -12.11 -6.08
N ALA A 101 3.26 -10.92 -5.49
CA ALA A 101 3.32 -10.71 -4.05
C ALA A 101 2.22 -11.48 -3.29
N LYS A 102 1.00 -11.51 -3.83
CA LYS A 102 -0.13 -12.27 -3.25
C LYS A 102 0.07 -13.79 -3.36
N ALA A 103 0.86 -14.25 -4.34
CA ALA A 103 1.14 -15.68 -4.51
C ALA A 103 2.14 -16.21 -3.48
N ASP A 104 3.02 -15.35 -2.94
CA ASP A 104 3.93 -15.71 -1.84
C ASP A 104 3.27 -15.47 -0.47
N THR A 105 2.65 -16.52 0.07
CA THR A 105 1.97 -16.43 1.36
C THR A 105 2.89 -16.57 2.58
N ASN A 106 4.20 -16.76 2.38
CA ASN A 106 5.16 -17.08 3.45
C ASN A 106 6.13 -15.94 3.76
N ARG A 107 6.22 -14.92 2.91
CA ARG A 107 7.12 -13.77 3.11
C ARG A 107 6.36 -12.47 2.89
N PRO A 108 6.56 -11.44 3.74
CA PRO A 108 6.14 -10.10 3.37
C PRO A 108 6.86 -9.67 2.08
N THR A 109 6.22 -8.80 1.30
CA THR A 109 6.76 -8.38 -0.01
C THR A 109 7.08 -6.90 -0.04
N LEU A 110 8.26 -6.56 -0.53
CA LEU A 110 8.65 -5.21 -0.92
C LEU A 110 8.64 -5.13 -2.45
N ILE A 111 7.81 -4.27 -3.01
CA ILE A 111 7.79 -3.94 -4.43
C ILE A 111 8.46 -2.59 -4.57
N GLU A 112 9.71 -2.58 -5.04
CA GLU A 112 10.40 -1.34 -5.41
C GLU A 112 9.85 -0.83 -6.74
N VAL A 113 9.17 0.31 -6.72
CA VAL A 113 8.61 0.95 -7.91
C VAL A 113 9.48 2.14 -8.24
N LYS A 114 10.19 2.09 -9.37
CA LYS A 114 10.95 3.24 -9.84
C LYS A 114 10.02 4.28 -10.44
N THR A 115 10.03 5.47 -9.86
CA THR A 115 9.22 6.59 -10.34
C THR A 115 10.10 7.82 -10.58
N VAL A 116 9.50 8.86 -11.16
CA VAL A 116 10.08 10.19 -11.24
C VAL A 116 9.24 11.10 -10.36
N ILE A 117 9.82 11.66 -9.30
CA ILE A 117 9.09 12.57 -8.41
C ILE A 117 8.56 13.77 -9.21
N GLY A 118 7.29 14.12 -8.99
CA GLY A 118 6.66 15.23 -9.69
C GLY A 118 6.56 15.03 -11.20
N TYR A 119 6.49 13.78 -11.66
CA TYR A 119 6.33 13.41 -13.06
C TYR A 119 5.40 14.37 -13.82
N GLY A 120 5.78 14.70 -15.04
CA GLY A 120 5.02 15.59 -15.91
C GLY A 120 5.19 17.10 -15.66
N SER A 121 5.75 17.53 -14.53
CA SER A 121 6.19 18.93 -14.33
C SER A 121 7.45 19.19 -15.16
N PRO A 122 7.39 19.94 -16.28
CA PRO A 122 8.51 20.01 -17.22
C PRO A 122 9.76 20.65 -16.61
N ASN A 123 9.60 21.59 -15.67
CA ASN A 123 10.72 22.31 -15.08
C ASN A 123 11.14 21.76 -13.72
N LYS A 124 10.34 20.90 -13.06
CA LYS A 124 10.64 20.46 -11.68
C LYS A 124 10.69 18.93 -11.48
N GLN A 125 10.14 18.11 -12.38
CA GLN A 125 10.16 16.67 -12.21
C GLN A 125 11.58 16.12 -12.07
N GLY A 126 11.77 15.13 -11.20
CA GLY A 126 13.06 14.48 -10.96
C GLY A 126 14.12 15.37 -10.33
N LYS A 127 13.75 16.52 -9.74
CA LYS A 127 14.68 17.43 -9.05
C LYS A 127 14.48 17.37 -7.55
N GLY A 128 15.58 17.34 -6.81
CA GLY A 128 15.60 17.49 -5.36
C GLY A 128 15.82 18.93 -4.87
N GLY A 129 15.77 19.12 -3.55
CA GLY A 129 16.03 20.41 -2.91
C GLY A 129 15.03 21.51 -3.25
N HIS A 130 15.45 22.77 -3.15
CA HIS A 130 14.61 23.96 -3.33
C HIS A 130 14.03 24.12 -4.75
N GLY A 131 14.64 23.47 -5.75
CA GLY A 131 14.17 23.49 -7.14
C GLY A 131 13.19 22.37 -7.48
N GLY A 132 12.95 21.45 -6.55
CA GLY A 132 12.16 20.24 -6.75
C GLY A 132 10.66 20.38 -6.52
N THR A 133 9.98 19.23 -6.55
CA THR A 133 8.52 19.11 -6.36
C THR A 133 8.09 18.59 -5.00
N HIS A 134 9.05 18.25 -4.12
CA HIS A 134 8.76 17.53 -2.87
C HIS A 134 7.91 18.35 -1.87
N GLY A 135 8.41 19.53 -1.47
CA GLY A 135 7.89 20.25 -0.29
C GLY A 135 7.19 21.57 -0.58
N SER A 136 6.93 21.93 -1.84
CA SER A 136 6.36 23.24 -2.18
C SER A 136 5.40 23.20 -3.38
N PRO A 137 4.42 24.12 -3.46
CA PRO A 137 3.54 24.22 -4.62
C PRO A 137 4.32 24.37 -5.94
N LEU A 138 3.81 23.79 -7.02
CA LEU A 138 4.40 23.94 -8.35
C LEU A 138 4.43 25.42 -8.78
N GLY A 139 3.37 26.18 -8.48
CA GLY A 139 3.10 27.51 -9.01
C GLY A 139 2.14 27.45 -10.19
N ALA A 140 1.42 28.54 -10.46
CA ALA A 140 0.35 28.56 -11.46
C ALA A 140 0.84 28.24 -12.89
N ASP A 141 1.97 28.83 -13.29
CA ASP A 141 2.55 28.61 -14.62
C ASP A 141 2.99 27.16 -14.79
N GLU A 142 3.68 26.61 -13.79
CA GLU A 142 4.15 25.21 -13.83
C GLU A 142 2.97 24.22 -13.79
N ALA A 143 1.91 24.52 -13.03
CA ALA A 143 0.71 23.71 -12.99
C ALA A 143 0.01 23.66 -14.35
N LYS A 144 -0.03 24.78 -15.09
CA LYS A 144 -0.56 24.82 -16.46
C LYS A 144 0.27 23.94 -17.40
N LEU A 145 1.60 24.07 -17.36
CA LEU A 145 2.50 23.24 -18.16
C LEU A 145 2.38 21.74 -17.82
N THR A 146 2.14 21.43 -16.55
CA THR A 146 1.91 20.06 -16.09
C THR A 146 0.57 19.52 -16.60
N LYS A 147 -0.50 20.33 -16.57
CA LYS A 147 -1.80 19.99 -17.21
C LYS A 147 -1.61 19.74 -18.71
N ASP A 148 -0.87 20.60 -19.40
CA ASP A 148 -0.56 20.46 -20.83
C ASP A 148 0.20 19.15 -21.12
N PHE A 149 1.19 18.79 -20.29
CA PHE A 149 1.92 17.52 -20.40
C PHE A 149 0.98 16.31 -20.33
N TYR A 150 -0.03 16.35 -19.45
CA TYR A 150 -1.02 15.29 -19.31
C TYR A 150 -2.13 15.32 -20.36
N ASN A 151 -2.10 16.28 -21.29
CA ASN A 151 -3.23 16.58 -22.18
C ASN A 151 -4.53 16.84 -21.40
N TRP A 152 -4.41 17.43 -20.20
CA TRP A 152 -5.54 17.74 -19.35
C TRP A 152 -6.24 19.01 -19.84
N VAL A 153 -7.41 18.82 -20.47
CA VAL A 153 -8.14 19.89 -21.17
C VAL A 153 -9.03 20.75 -20.27
N TYR A 154 -9.23 20.36 -19.01
CA TYR A 154 -10.13 21.06 -18.10
C TYR A 154 -9.40 22.21 -17.40
N GLU A 155 -9.94 23.41 -17.54
CA GLU A 155 -9.32 24.63 -16.99
C GLU A 155 -9.65 24.80 -15.50
N GLU A 156 -10.83 24.37 -15.05
CA GLU A 156 -11.26 24.55 -13.67
C GLU A 156 -10.37 23.76 -12.69
N ASP A 157 -9.97 24.43 -11.61
CA ASP A 157 -9.30 23.76 -10.50
C ASP A 157 -10.26 22.80 -9.80
N PHE A 158 -9.71 21.70 -9.29
CA PHE A 158 -10.47 20.61 -8.64
C PHE A 158 -11.52 19.94 -9.54
N TYR A 159 -11.41 20.08 -10.87
CA TYR A 159 -12.26 19.37 -11.80
C TYR A 159 -12.01 17.86 -11.73
N VAL A 160 -13.09 17.07 -11.70
CA VAL A 160 -13.04 15.61 -11.75
C VAL A 160 -13.99 15.15 -12.85
N PRO A 161 -13.48 14.58 -13.95
CA PRO A 161 -14.29 14.08 -15.05
C PRO A 161 -15.27 12.99 -14.59
N GLU A 162 -16.45 12.94 -15.19
CA GLU A 162 -17.50 12.00 -14.78
C GLU A 162 -17.05 10.55 -15.00
N GLU A 163 -16.31 10.27 -16.06
CA GLU A 163 -15.77 8.93 -16.35
C GLU A 163 -14.83 8.42 -15.24
N VAL A 164 -14.13 9.31 -14.54
CA VAL A 164 -13.31 8.95 -13.38
C VAL A 164 -14.23 8.59 -12.21
N ARG A 165 -15.31 9.35 -11.98
CA ARG A 165 -16.29 9.04 -10.92
C ARG A 165 -16.97 7.70 -11.16
N GLU A 166 -17.39 7.44 -12.39
CA GLU A 166 -17.99 6.17 -12.81
C GLU A 166 -17.01 5.00 -12.65
N HIS A 167 -15.74 5.20 -13.03
CA HIS A 167 -14.70 4.19 -12.85
C HIS A 167 -14.52 3.80 -11.38
N PHE A 168 -14.39 4.77 -10.48
CA PHE A 168 -14.28 4.51 -9.04
C PHE A 168 -15.60 4.04 -8.40
N GLY A 169 -16.75 4.35 -9.00
CA GLY A 169 -18.05 3.79 -8.63
C GLY A 169 -18.06 2.26 -8.66
N LYS A 170 -17.38 1.65 -9.64
CA LYS A 170 -17.23 0.18 -9.75
C LYS A 170 -16.46 -0.43 -8.57
N VAL A 171 -15.51 0.31 -8.00
CA VAL A 171 -14.76 -0.13 -6.80
C VAL A 171 -15.70 -0.20 -5.58
N LYS A 172 -16.57 0.81 -5.42
CA LYS A 172 -17.58 0.82 -4.36
C LYS A 172 -18.54 -0.36 -4.48
N GLU A 173 -19.06 -0.61 -5.68
CA GLU A 173 -19.98 -1.73 -5.93
C GLU A 173 -19.34 -3.09 -5.59
N ARG A 174 -18.09 -3.30 -6.02
CA ARG A 174 -17.31 -4.50 -5.67
C ARG A 174 -17.14 -4.65 -4.15
N GLY A 175 -16.86 -3.56 -3.45
CA GLY A 175 -16.70 -3.56 -1.99
C GLY A 175 -18.00 -3.94 -1.25
N ILE A 176 -19.13 -3.38 -1.67
CA ILE A 176 -20.45 -3.71 -1.11
C ILE A 176 -20.77 -5.20 -1.32
N ALA A 177 -20.52 -5.72 -2.52
CA ALA A 177 -20.76 -7.12 -2.84
C ALA A 177 -19.88 -8.07 -1.99
N ALA A 178 -18.58 -7.74 -1.85
CA ALA A 178 -17.66 -8.51 -1.04
C ALA A 178 -18.05 -8.50 0.45
N TYR A 179 -18.48 -7.35 0.97
CA TYR A 179 -18.95 -7.24 2.36
C TYR A 179 -20.22 -8.05 2.59
N GLN A 180 -21.21 -7.99 1.68
CA GLN A 180 -22.43 -8.78 1.83
C GLN A 180 -22.13 -10.29 1.81
N ALA A 181 -21.23 -10.73 0.92
CA ALA A 181 -20.81 -12.13 0.88
C ALA A 181 -20.13 -12.56 2.20
N TRP A 182 -19.32 -11.68 2.79
CA TRP A 182 -18.71 -11.92 4.10
C TRP A 182 -19.76 -11.98 5.22
N VAL A 183 -20.76 -11.08 5.24
CA VAL A 183 -21.87 -11.11 6.21
C VAL A 183 -22.63 -12.43 6.14
N ASP A 184 -22.94 -12.90 4.94
CA ASP A 184 -23.66 -14.16 4.72
C ASP A 184 -22.81 -15.38 5.16
N GLN A 185 -21.49 -15.34 4.92
CA GLN A 185 -20.55 -16.36 5.41
C GLN A 185 -20.43 -16.33 6.93
N PHE A 186 -20.36 -15.14 7.53
CA PHE A 186 -20.21 -14.97 8.97
C PHE A 186 -21.47 -15.42 9.71
N ALA A 187 -22.67 -15.19 9.16
CA ALA A 187 -23.92 -15.71 9.73
C ALA A 187 -23.88 -17.24 9.88
N LYS A 188 -23.42 -17.96 8.86
CA LYS A 188 -23.22 -19.42 8.91
C LYS A 188 -22.10 -19.83 9.88
N TYR A 189 -21.03 -19.04 9.96
CA TYR A 189 -19.96 -19.25 10.94
C TYR A 189 -20.49 -19.16 12.38
N LYS A 190 -21.43 -18.26 12.67
CA LYS A 190 -22.07 -18.16 14.00
C LYS A 190 -22.84 -19.40 14.40
N GLU A 191 -23.54 -20.02 13.45
CA GLU A 191 -24.27 -21.27 13.70
C GLU A 191 -23.30 -22.44 13.96
N ALA A 192 -22.19 -22.50 13.20
CA ALA A 192 -21.21 -23.57 13.30
C ALA A 192 -20.26 -23.45 14.51
N TYR A 193 -19.88 -22.23 14.89
CA TYR A 193 -18.92 -21.95 15.97
C TYR A 193 -19.39 -20.79 16.88
N PRO A 194 -20.51 -20.96 17.60
CA PRO A 194 -21.16 -19.86 18.35
C PRO A 194 -20.25 -19.21 19.39
N GLU A 195 -19.42 -19.98 20.08
CA GLU A 195 -18.50 -19.44 21.11
C GLU A 195 -17.39 -18.57 20.50
N LEU A 196 -16.77 -19.04 19.40
CA LEU A 196 -15.73 -18.28 18.70
C LEU A 196 -16.29 -17.03 18.03
N ALA A 197 -17.49 -17.11 17.48
CA ALA A 197 -18.16 -15.95 16.90
C ALA A 197 -18.49 -14.89 17.96
N ALA A 198 -19.04 -15.29 19.12
CA ALA A 198 -19.31 -14.37 20.22
C ALA A 198 -18.02 -13.74 20.76
N GLN A 199 -16.92 -14.48 20.79
CA GLN A 199 -15.60 -13.93 21.13
C GLN A 199 -15.12 -12.91 20.09
N PHE A 200 -15.26 -13.23 18.79
CA PHE A 200 -14.89 -12.32 17.71
C PHE A 200 -15.70 -11.02 17.76
N GLU A 201 -17.04 -11.12 17.83
CA GLU A 201 -17.94 -9.96 17.90
C GLU A 201 -17.65 -9.07 19.11
N ARG A 202 -17.37 -9.68 20.28
CA ARG A 202 -16.95 -8.94 21.48
C ARG A 202 -15.61 -8.23 21.29
N GLY A 203 -14.65 -8.89 20.64
CA GLY A 203 -13.34 -8.29 20.33
C GLY A 203 -13.47 -7.09 19.39
N GLU A 204 -14.27 -7.23 18.32
CA GLU A 204 -14.54 -6.17 17.35
C GLU A 204 -15.33 -5.00 17.96
N SER A 205 -16.22 -5.25 18.92
CA SER A 205 -16.96 -4.19 19.64
C SER A 205 -16.11 -3.47 20.69
N GLY A 206 -14.91 -3.97 20.98
CA GLY A 206 -14.03 -3.41 22.02
C GLY A 206 -14.49 -3.72 23.45
N GLU A 207 -15.39 -4.69 23.63
CA GLU A 207 -15.91 -5.10 24.94
C GLU A 207 -14.98 -6.13 25.62
N LEU A 208 -14.78 -6.00 26.93
CA LEU A 208 -14.01 -6.98 27.71
C LEU A 208 -14.91 -8.14 28.19
N ALA A 209 -14.31 -9.30 28.45
CA ALA A 209 -15.03 -10.42 29.02
C ALA A 209 -15.55 -10.09 30.43
N SER A 210 -16.72 -10.61 30.80
CA SER A 210 -17.25 -10.41 32.16
C SER A 210 -16.31 -11.03 33.21
N GLY A 211 -16.03 -10.30 34.30
CA GLY A 211 -15.18 -10.75 35.40
C GLY A 211 -13.68 -10.79 35.06
N TRP A 212 -13.22 -9.89 34.20
CA TRP A 212 -11.82 -9.80 33.80
C TRP A 212 -10.92 -9.11 34.86
N ASP A 213 -11.52 -8.38 35.79
CA ASP A 213 -10.89 -7.62 36.88
C ASP A 213 -10.96 -8.31 38.25
#